data_AF-X1Q212-F1
#
_entry.id   AF-X1Q212-F1
#
_cell.length_a   1.000
_cell.length_b   1.000
_cell.length_c   1.000
_cell.angle_alpha   90.00
_cell.angle_beta   90.00
_cell.angle_gamma   90.00
#
_symmetry.space_group_name_H-M   'P 1'
#
loop_
_entity.id
_entity.type
_entity.pdbx_description
1 polymer ?
#
loop_
_entity_poly.entity_id
_entity_poly.type
_entity_poly.pdbx_seq_one_letter_code
_entity_poly.pdbx_strand_id
1 'polypeptide(L)'
;PSGERGEAEYSFALVERDDAWRDRHNRIFYDPCLMPDFTNPEAVKWWKDKIIQFMKAGCFSIIMSDFGEDVPSDARYHNGRSGQEMHNLYQLLYQRASFEAVAEGTGHRGLVNARSGTAGMQRYPIC
;
A
#
# COMPACT_ATOMS: atom_id res chain seq x y z
N PRO A 1 3.71 -44.92 -4.60
CA PRO A 1 4.90 -44.17 -5.05
C PRO A 1 5.92 -44.09 -3.90
N SER A 2 7.11 -44.63 -4.13
CA SER A 2 8.23 -44.70 -3.20
C SER A 2 8.85 -43.32 -3.02
N GLY A 3 8.41 -42.57 -2.01
CA GLY A 3 8.96 -41.26 -1.69
C GLY A 3 10.40 -41.35 -1.20
N GLU A 4 11.35 -41.20 -2.12
CA GLU A 4 12.74 -40.92 -1.78
C GLU A 4 12.87 -39.47 -1.31
N ARG A 5 13.47 -39.27 -0.13
CA ARG A 5 13.70 -37.95 0.45
C ARG A 5 14.65 -37.16 -0.45
N GLY A 6 14.13 -36.14 -1.12
CA GLY A 6 14.91 -35.22 -1.94
C GLY A 6 14.16 -34.65 -3.14
N GLU A 7 13.08 -35.28 -3.57
CA GLU A 7 12.25 -34.77 -4.67
C GLU A 7 10.97 -34.15 -4.12
N ALA A 8 10.74 -32.87 -4.43
CA ALA A 8 9.46 -32.22 -4.15
C ALA A 8 8.37 -32.95 -4.96
N GLU A 9 7.46 -33.64 -4.28
CA GLU A 9 6.25 -34.16 -4.93
C GLU A 9 5.38 -32.97 -5.38
N TYR A 10 5.50 -32.61 -6.67
CA TYR A 10 4.62 -31.64 -7.34
C TYR A 10 3.26 -32.27 -7.69
N SER A 11 2.61 -32.93 -6.72
CA SER A 11 1.20 -33.32 -6.84
C SER A 11 0.32 -32.17 -6.33
N PHE A 12 0.05 -31.23 -7.23
CA PHE A 12 -1.06 -30.25 -7.34
C PHE A 12 -0.52 -29.14 -8.26
N ALA A 13 -0.32 -29.50 -9.54
CA ALA A 13 0.22 -28.68 -10.64
C ALA A 13 0.45 -27.18 -10.30
N LEU A 14 1.56 -26.88 -9.62
CA LEU A 14 1.97 -25.51 -9.35
C LEU A 14 2.67 -24.96 -10.58
N VAL A 15 2.41 -23.70 -10.91
CA VAL A 15 3.17 -22.99 -11.94
C VAL A 15 4.34 -22.30 -11.27
N GLU A 16 5.55 -22.70 -11.65
CA GLU A 16 6.78 -22.06 -11.19
C GLU A 16 6.87 -20.60 -11.67
N ARG A 17 7.34 -19.72 -10.81
CA ARG A 17 7.60 -18.31 -11.12
C ARG A 17 9.07 -18.00 -10.82
N ASP A 18 9.90 -18.17 -11.84
CA ASP A 18 11.34 -17.89 -11.79
C ASP A 18 11.62 -16.38 -11.75
N ASP A 19 12.87 -16.03 -11.46
CA ASP A 19 13.31 -14.63 -11.39
C ASP A 19 13.15 -13.92 -12.75
N ALA A 20 13.34 -14.65 -13.86
CA ALA A 20 13.13 -14.11 -15.19
C ALA A 20 11.66 -13.74 -15.43
N TRP A 21 10.70 -14.54 -14.95
CA TRP A 21 9.28 -14.24 -14.99
C TRP A 21 8.96 -13.03 -14.11
N ARG A 22 9.52 -12.97 -12.89
CA ARG A 22 9.32 -11.83 -11.98
C ARG A 22 9.86 -10.54 -12.58
N ASP A 23 11.04 -10.54 -13.18
CA ASP A 23 11.60 -9.37 -13.86
C ASP A 23 10.70 -8.93 -15.02
N ARG A 24 10.28 -9.86 -15.89
CA ARG A 24 9.40 -9.51 -17.02
C ARG A 24 8.04 -8.92 -16.61
N HIS A 25 7.46 -9.36 -15.49
CA HIS A 25 6.08 -8.99 -15.12
C HIS A 25 5.99 -7.97 -13.97
N ASN A 26 6.95 -7.96 -13.06
CA ASN A 26 6.90 -7.15 -11.84
C ASN A 26 7.98 -6.06 -11.78
N ARG A 27 8.86 -5.93 -12.79
CA ARG A 27 9.92 -4.90 -12.80
C ARG A 27 9.42 -3.49 -12.51
N ILE A 28 8.22 -3.14 -12.98
CA ILE A 28 7.60 -1.83 -12.71
C ILE A 28 7.40 -1.54 -11.22
N PHE A 29 7.29 -2.57 -10.37
CA PHE A 29 7.15 -2.43 -8.92
C PHE A 29 8.51 -2.33 -8.20
N TYR A 30 9.61 -2.55 -8.92
CA TYR A 30 10.98 -2.47 -8.40
C TYR A 30 11.77 -1.28 -8.96
N ASP A 31 11.20 -0.53 -9.90
CA ASP A 31 11.82 0.70 -10.39
C ASP A 31 11.88 1.75 -9.26
N PRO A 32 12.95 2.57 -9.20
CA PRO A 32 13.09 3.57 -8.14
C PRO A 32 11.88 4.52 -8.07
N CYS A 33 11.28 4.61 -6.89
CA CYS A 33 10.15 5.49 -6.62
C CYS A 33 10.36 6.30 -5.33
N LEU A 34 9.53 7.32 -5.14
CA LEU A 34 9.51 8.12 -3.92
C LEU A 34 8.27 7.77 -3.11
N MET A 35 8.45 7.65 -1.80
CA MET A 35 7.38 7.39 -0.84
C MET A 35 6.82 8.71 -0.28
N PRO A 36 5.50 8.98 -0.38
CA PRO A 36 4.92 10.20 0.18
C PRO A 36 5.08 10.30 1.70
N ASP A 37 5.60 11.40 2.20
CA ASP A 37 5.68 11.66 3.65
C ASP A 37 4.32 12.14 4.18
N PHE A 38 3.51 11.21 4.71
CA PHE A 38 2.21 11.54 5.30
C PHE A 38 2.26 12.30 6.65
N THR A 39 3.44 12.66 7.14
CA THR A 39 3.62 13.59 8.27
C THR A 39 3.80 15.04 7.81
N ASN A 40 4.02 15.26 6.50
CA ASN A 40 4.05 16.56 5.86
C ASN A 40 2.65 16.95 5.35
N PRO A 41 2.03 18.03 5.87
CA PRO A 41 0.72 18.49 5.42
C PRO A 41 0.62 18.76 3.91
N GLU A 42 1.69 19.23 3.28
CA GLU A 42 1.72 19.49 1.83
C GLU A 42 1.68 18.19 1.01
N ALA A 43 2.38 17.15 1.47
CA ALA A 43 2.34 15.84 0.83
C ALA A 43 0.98 15.16 1.02
N VAL A 44 0.37 15.31 2.20
CA VAL A 44 -1.01 14.86 2.45
C VAL A 44 -1.99 15.55 1.51
N LYS A 45 -1.89 16.88 1.39
CA LYS A 45 -2.73 17.65 0.46
C LYS A 45 -2.55 17.18 -0.98
N TRP A 46 -1.29 17.04 -1.44
CA TRP A 46 -0.98 16.56 -2.78
C TRP A 46 -1.60 15.18 -3.05
N TRP A 47 -1.47 14.25 -2.10
CA TRP A 47 -2.05 12.91 -2.22
C TRP A 47 -3.59 12.95 -2.33
N LYS A 48 -4.23 13.71 -1.44
CA LYS A 48 -5.69 13.86 -1.42
C LYS A 48 -6.20 14.47 -2.73
N ASP A 49 -5.55 15.52 -3.23
CA ASP A 49 -5.92 16.19 -4.49
C ASP A 49 -5.90 15.21 -5.68
N LYS A 50 -4.91 14.30 -5.75
CA LYS A 50 -4.86 13.25 -6.78
C LYS A 50 -6.05 12.31 -6.72
N ILE A 51 -6.38 11.82 -5.53
CA ILE A 51 -7.52 10.90 -5.34
C ILE A 51 -8.83 11.61 -5.67
N ILE A 52 -9.02 12.84 -5.17
CA ILE A 52 -10.23 13.63 -5.39
C ILE A 52 -10.48 13.88 -6.89
N GLN A 53 -9.42 14.08 -7.69
CA GLN A 53 -9.56 14.18 -9.15
C GLN A 53 -10.20 12.94 -9.76
N PHE A 54 -9.77 11.74 -9.34
CA PHE A 54 -10.36 10.49 -9.81
C PHE A 54 -11.80 10.27 -9.31
N MET A 55 -12.09 10.64 -8.06
CA MET A 55 -13.46 10.58 -7.55
C MET A 55 -14.41 11.46 -8.36
N LYS A 56 -13.99 12.70 -8.67
CA LYS A 56 -14.74 13.62 -9.53
C LYS A 56 -14.88 13.12 -10.97
N ALA A 57 -13.97 12.27 -11.43
CA ALA A 57 -14.03 11.64 -12.75
C ALA A 57 -14.95 10.40 -12.79
N GLY A 58 -15.55 10.00 -11.67
CA GLY A 58 -16.52 8.90 -11.61
C GLY A 58 -15.93 7.52 -11.29
N CYS A 59 -14.72 7.44 -10.73
CA CYS A 59 -14.26 6.20 -10.11
C CYS A 59 -15.25 5.74 -9.03
N PHE A 60 -15.30 4.42 -8.74
CA PHE A 60 -16.32 3.76 -7.90
C PHE A 60 -16.25 4.12 -6.39
N SER A 61 -15.85 5.34 -6.04
CA SER A 61 -15.85 5.87 -4.68
C SER A 61 -15.11 5.02 -3.65
N ILE A 62 -14.15 4.22 -4.11
CA ILE A 62 -13.27 3.35 -3.32
C ILE A 62 -11.87 3.50 -3.90
N ILE A 63 -10.86 3.56 -3.02
CA ILE A 63 -9.47 3.44 -3.42
C ILE A 63 -8.83 2.19 -2.82
N MET A 64 -7.91 1.59 -3.57
CA MET A 64 -7.06 0.53 -3.06
C MET A 64 -5.72 1.13 -2.59
N SER A 65 -5.49 1.10 -1.29
CA SER A 65 -4.20 1.40 -0.68
C SER A 65 -3.35 0.12 -0.63
N ASP A 66 -2.76 -0.24 -1.76
CA ASP A 66 -1.80 -1.34 -1.82
C ASP A 66 -0.42 -0.90 -1.28
N PHE A 67 0.40 -1.86 -0.84
CA PHE A 67 1.71 -1.66 -0.20
C PHE A 67 1.65 -0.86 1.14
N GLY A 68 2.80 -0.29 1.55
CA GLY A 68 2.96 0.53 2.75
C GLY A 68 3.78 -0.11 3.88
N GLU A 69 4.23 -1.34 3.71
CA GLU A 69 5.00 -2.11 4.70
C GLU A 69 6.53 -1.88 4.61
N ASP A 70 7.06 -1.59 3.42
CA ASP A 70 8.52 -1.49 3.21
C ASP A 70 9.05 -0.06 3.47
N VAL A 71 8.87 0.40 4.70
CA VAL A 71 9.32 1.73 5.14
C VAL A 71 10.84 1.72 5.39
N PRO A 72 11.63 2.59 4.73
CA PRO A 72 13.08 2.65 4.94
C PRO A 72 13.43 3.04 6.37
N SER A 73 14.23 2.20 7.05
CA SER A 73 14.55 2.39 8.48
C SER A 73 15.35 3.66 8.77
N ASP A 74 16.10 4.16 7.79
CA ASP A 74 16.94 5.36 7.83
C ASP A 74 16.23 6.63 7.37
N ALA A 75 14.94 6.54 7.01
CA ALA A 75 14.14 7.70 6.65
C ALA A 75 14.03 8.74 7.78
N ARG A 76 13.89 10.00 7.39
CA ARG A 76 13.58 11.13 8.27
C ARG A 76 12.32 11.82 7.79
N TYR A 77 11.27 11.72 8.59
CA TYR A 77 9.97 12.30 8.30
C TYR A 77 9.88 13.76 8.74
N HIS A 78 8.98 14.53 8.14
CA HIS A 78 8.75 15.95 8.40
C HIS A 78 8.44 16.25 9.88
N ASN A 79 7.80 15.32 10.60
CA ASN A 79 7.58 15.44 12.05
C ASN A 79 8.82 15.14 12.93
N GLY A 80 9.99 14.91 12.31
CA GLY A 80 11.26 14.62 12.98
C GLY A 80 11.47 13.16 13.38
N ARG A 81 10.49 12.27 13.15
CA ARG A 81 10.59 10.85 13.51
C ARG A 81 11.42 10.06 12.51
N SER A 82 12.06 9.02 13.01
CA SER A 82 12.82 8.05 12.22
C SER A 82 11.91 7.09 11.45
N GLY A 83 12.47 6.45 10.43
CA GLY A 83 11.84 5.34 9.73
C GLY A 83 11.44 4.19 10.65
N GLN A 84 12.26 3.87 11.67
CA GLN A 84 11.93 2.83 12.65
C GLN A 84 10.68 3.17 13.47
N GLU A 85 10.56 4.41 13.95
CA GLU A 85 9.37 4.87 14.69
C GLU A 85 8.14 4.92 13.78
N MET A 86 8.35 5.23 12.50
CA MET A 86 7.27 5.41 11.53
C MET A 86 6.87 4.12 10.82
N HIS A 87 7.66 3.06 10.85
CA HIS A 87 7.45 1.83 10.08
C HIS A 87 5.99 1.34 10.16
N ASN A 88 5.49 1.13 11.38
CA ASN A 88 4.11 0.70 11.59
C ASN A 88 3.09 1.85 11.57
N LEU A 89 3.51 3.11 11.75
CA LEU A 89 2.61 4.27 11.75
C LEU A 89 2.33 4.81 10.34
N TYR A 90 3.22 4.52 9.39
CA TYR A 90 3.13 5.00 8.02
C TYR A 90 1.81 4.59 7.37
N GLN A 91 1.50 3.30 7.41
CA GLN A 91 0.25 2.72 6.90
C GLN A 91 -1.01 3.34 7.54
N LEU A 92 -0.96 3.71 8.83
CA LEU A 92 -2.07 4.40 9.48
C LEU A 92 -2.32 5.79 8.88
N LEU A 93 -1.25 6.56 8.66
CA LEU A 93 -1.34 7.90 8.08
C LEU A 93 -1.71 7.86 6.60
N TYR A 94 -1.13 6.91 5.86
CA TYR A 94 -1.46 6.64 4.47
C TYR A 94 -2.96 6.34 4.32
N GLN A 95 -3.48 5.37 5.07
CA GLN A 95 -4.88 4.99 4.97
C GLN A 95 -5.82 6.11 5.42
N ARG A 96 -5.44 6.86 6.47
CA ARG A 96 -6.18 8.06 6.87
C ARG A 96 -6.31 9.06 5.72
N ALA A 97 -5.19 9.41 5.08
CA ALA A 97 -5.17 10.37 3.98
C ALA A 97 -6.05 9.89 2.81
N SER A 98 -5.93 8.61 2.43
CA SER A 98 -6.75 8.02 1.37
C SER A 98 -8.24 7.99 1.71
N PHE A 99 -8.60 7.60 2.94
CA PHE A 99 -9.98 7.58 3.43
C PHE A 99 -10.61 8.98 3.41
N GLU A 100 -9.90 9.98 3.94
CA GLU A 100 -10.35 11.37 3.94
C GLU A 100 -10.51 11.90 2.52
N ALA A 101 -9.59 11.58 1.61
CA ALA A 101 -9.67 12.00 0.21
C ALA A 101 -10.91 11.45 -0.50
N VAL A 102 -11.23 10.16 -0.30
CA VAL A 102 -12.45 9.56 -0.83
C VAL A 102 -13.66 10.31 -0.28
N ALA A 103 -13.71 10.52 1.04
CA ALA A 103 -14.84 11.17 1.69
C ALA A 103 -15.07 12.60 1.18
N GLU A 104 -14.00 13.37 1.01
CA GLU A 104 -14.04 14.73 0.47
C GLU A 104 -14.41 14.77 -1.02
N GLY A 105 -13.91 13.81 -1.81
CA GLY A 105 -14.16 13.74 -3.24
C GLY A 105 -15.58 13.31 -3.60
N THR A 106 -16.25 12.56 -2.73
CA THR A 106 -17.57 11.97 -3.01
C THR A 106 -18.69 12.54 -2.14
N GLY A 107 -18.38 13.20 -1.01
CA GLY A 107 -19.36 13.72 -0.06
C GLY A 107 -20.02 12.67 0.84
N HIS A 108 -19.55 11.43 0.81
CA HIS A 108 -20.02 10.36 1.70
C HIS A 108 -18.88 9.81 2.57
N ARG A 109 -19.16 8.84 3.44
CA ARG A 109 -18.10 8.19 4.23
C ARG A 109 -17.10 7.50 3.32
N GLY A 110 -15.80 7.73 3.53
CA GLY A 110 -14.74 7.10 2.74
C GLY A 110 -14.74 5.58 2.84
N LEU A 111 -14.24 4.91 1.80
CA LEU A 111 -14.03 3.47 1.76
C LEU A 111 -12.67 3.20 1.12
N VAL A 112 -11.86 2.33 1.74
CA VAL A 112 -10.51 2.01 1.29
C VAL A 112 -10.31 0.50 1.36
N ASN A 113 -9.85 -0.14 0.28
CA ASN A 113 -9.31 -1.50 0.36
C ASN A 113 -7.82 -1.41 0.69
N ALA A 114 -7.35 -2.02 1.78
CA ALA A 114 -5.97 -1.88 2.23
C ALA A 114 -5.30 -3.24 2.44
N ARG A 115 -4.06 -3.39 1.96
CA ARG A 115 -3.27 -4.61 2.17
C ARG A 115 -2.57 -4.63 3.52
N SER A 116 -1.85 -3.56 3.83
CA SER A 116 -1.04 -3.46 5.04
C SER A 116 -1.86 -2.85 6.19
N GLY A 117 -1.56 -3.25 7.43
CA GLY A 117 -2.37 -2.92 8.61
C GLY A 117 -1.55 -2.69 9.89
N THR A 118 -1.99 -1.72 10.72
CA THR A 118 -1.52 -1.48 12.10
C THR A 118 -2.69 -1.19 13.03
N ALA A 119 -2.43 -1.23 14.34
CA ALA A 119 -3.41 -0.86 15.35
C ALA A 119 -3.94 0.58 15.16
N GLY A 120 -5.26 0.73 15.13
CA GLY A 120 -5.93 2.00 14.90
C GLY A 120 -6.46 2.19 13.48
N MET A 121 -6.03 1.37 12.51
CA MET A 121 -6.50 1.42 11.13
C MET A 121 -7.98 1.05 10.98
N GLN A 122 -8.55 0.29 11.93
CA GLN A 122 -9.98 -0.04 11.93
C GLN A 122 -10.93 1.17 11.96
N ARG A 123 -10.43 2.37 12.25
CA ARG A 123 -11.18 3.64 12.11
C ARG A 123 -11.47 4.00 10.65
N TYR A 124 -10.64 3.49 9.73
CA TYR A 124 -10.71 3.69 8.28
C TYR A 124 -11.10 2.34 7.64
N PRO A 125 -12.41 2.05 7.48
CA PRO A 125 -12.91 0.72 7.14
C PRO A 125 -12.30 0.17 5.85
N ILE A 126 -11.93 -1.12 5.95
CA ILE A 126 -11.30 -1.95 4.93
C ILE A 126 -12.38 -2.82 4.27
N CYS A 127 -12.33 -2.96 2.95
CA CYS A 127 -12.95 -4.10 2.24
C CYS A 127 -11.89 -5.11 1.81
#